data_AF-A0A3A4WNY5-F1
#
_entry.id   AF-A0A3A4WNY5-F1
#
_cell.length_a   1.000
_cell.length_b   1.000
_cell.length_c   1.000
_cell.angle_alpha   90.00
_cell.angle_beta   90.00
_cell.angle_gamma   90.00
#
_symmetry.space_group_name_H-M   'P 1'
#
loop_
_entity.id
_entity.type
_entity.pdbx_description
1 polymer ?
#
loop_
_entity_poly.entity_id
_entity_poly.type
_entity_poly.pdbx_seq_one_letter_code
_entity_poly.pdbx_strand_id
1 'polypeptide(L)'
;MEKIAEIAEIEFKVGESYSNEKGVFEVMSIDGDQIVIQFENGEKISSDIAMQRRIQDRRQWEQSVREREAASPKTKPRRKAERKPAKSFSGLQSEVFQEKISDTQWRSRQQLGGSVASQLSFDRFKFNSWAASTKNEIHWADTSHWKSKKIPHVAKFFARADEASFSWGFYIERPDATGSGSADWEAFMRWLRRPENDQWLRESAESEELEVYDTHKSCFIGVIRPQKTDWAVEGSSVRNSTETLAACIDSWPATSWLDLMIAKRISKAEAIGRAGDIADDIALLFSRLLPLYEAAVSHLG
;
A
#
# COMPACT_ATOMS: atom_id res chain seq x y z
N MET A 1 11.62 -14.68 30.29
CA MET A 1 12.52 -15.04 29.17
C MET A 1 11.65 -15.57 28.05
N GLU A 2 11.17 -14.68 27.19
CA GLU A 2 10.38 -15.06 26.01
C GLU A 2 11.34 -15.33 24.86
N LYS A 3 11.28 -16.55 24.30
CA LYS A 3 11.99 -16.93 23.08
C LYS A 3 11.42 -16.11 21.93
N ILE A 4 12.22 -15.20 21.40
CA ILE A 4 11.98 -14.59 20.09
C ILE A 4 12.02 -15.73 19.09
N ALA A 5 10.90 -15.99 18.40
CA ALA A 5 10.90 -16.88 17.26
C ALA A 5 11.72 -16.22 16.15
N GLU A 6 12.92 -16.72 15.90
CA GLU A 6 13.69 -16.42 14.69
C GLU A 6 12.81 -16.76 13.48
N ILE A 7 12.61 -15.77 12.60
CA ILE A 7 12.05 -16.00 11.28
C ILE A 7 13.15 -16.70 10.49
N ALA A 8 13.03 -18.02 10.33
CA ALA A 8 13.99 -18.81 9.58
C ALA A 8 13.91 -18.45 8.10
N GLU A 9 15.02 -18.03 7.51
CA GLU A 9 15.18 -17.75 6.09
C GLU A 9 14.96 -19.07 5.31
N ILE A 10 13.93 -19.12 4.46
CA ILE A 10 13.55 -20.37 3.77
C ILE A 10 14.50 -20.60 2.58
N GLU A 11 15.38 -21.58 2.75
CA GLU A 11 16.26 -22.08 1.71
C GLU A 11 15.63 -23.31 1.04
N PHE A 12 15.21 -23.16 -0.23
CA PHE A 12 14.66 -24.27 -1.00
C PHE A 12 15.73 -25.31 -1.34
N LYS A 13 15.43 -26.59 -1.15
CA LYS A 13 16.31 -27.71 -1.47
C LYS A 13 15.67 -28.67 -2.46
N VAL A 14 16.47 -29.15 -3.41
CA VAL A 14 16.04 -30.17 -4.39
C VAL A 14 15.66 -31.46 -3.66
N GLY A 15 14.50 -32.02 -3.99
CA GLY A 15 13.90 -33.20 -3.36
C GLY A 15 13.08 -32.92 -2.10
N GLU A 16 12.97 -31.66 -1.66
CA GLU A 16 12.09 -31.27 -0.56
C GLU A 16 10.72 -30.79 -1.06
N SER A 17 9.69 -31.00 -0.23
CA SER A 17 8.31 -30.61 -0.52
C SER A 17 7.90 -29.36 0.24
N TYR A 18 7.20 -28.45 -0.44
CA TYR A 18 6.69 -27.18 0.07
C TYR A 18 5.24 -26.97 -0.40
N SER A 19 4.54 -25.94 0.07
CA SER A 19 3.11 -25.73 -0.27
C SER A 19 2.78 -24.28 -0.64
N ASN A 20 2.11 -24.06 -1.77
CA ASN A 20 1.56 -22.75 -2.17
C ASN A 20 0.05 -22.83 -2.47
N GLU A 21 -0.54 -21.76 -3.01
CA GLU A 21 -1.99 -21.65 -3.28
C GLU A 21 -2.52 -22.66 -4.30
N LYS A 22 -1.64 -23.22 -5.12
CA LYS A 22 -1.98 -24.30 -6.05
C LYS A 22 -1.88 -25.70 -5.43
N GLY A 23 -1.19 -25.86 -4.30
CA GLY A 23 -1.06 -27.14 -3.61
C GLY A 23 0.35 -27.42 -3.10
N VAL A 24 0.58 -28.67 -2.69
CA VAL A 24 1.91 -29.18 -2.32
C VAL A 24 2.73 -29.41 -3.60
N PHE A 25 3.99 -29.00 -3.57
CA PHE A 25 4.94 -29.17 -4.66
C PHE A 25 6.30 -29.67 -4.16
N GLU A 26 7.00 -30.43 -4.99
CA GLU A 26 8.37 -30.87 -4.77
C GLU A 26 9.34 -30.06 -5.65
N VAL A 27 10.49 -29.72 -5.11
CA VAL A 27 11.55 -29.03 -5.85
C VAL A 27 12.33 -30.06 -6.68
N MET A 28 12.23 -29.98 -8.00
CA MET A 28 12.87 -30.93 -8.91
C MET A 28 14.28 -30.52 -9.29
N SER A 29 14.54 -29.22 -9.45
CA SER A 29 15.86 -28.69 -9.76
C SER A 29 15.97 -27.21 -9.42
N ILE A 30 17.18 -26.76 -9.09
CA ILE A 30 17.53 -25.36 -8.86
C ILE A 30 18.68 -25.04 -9.81
N ASP A 31 18.52 -24.00 -10.63
CA ASP A 31 19.56 -23.49 -11.53
C ASP A 31 19.63 -21.96 -11.44
N GLY A 32 20.68 -21.44 -10.82
CA GLY A 32 20.83 -20.01 -10.55
C GLY A 32 19.70 -19.46 -9.68
N ASP A 33 18.91 -18.54 -10.26
CA ASP A 33 17.74 -17.90 -9.67
C ASP A 33 16.41 -18.61 -10.01
N GLN A 34 16.45 -19.68 -10.80
CA GLN A 34 15.28 -20.45 -11.21
C GLN A 34 15.12 -21.73 -10.38
N ILE A 35 13.87 -22.05 -10.07
CA ILE A 35 13.46 -23.29 -9.43
C ILE A 35 12.39 -23.98 -10.28
N VAL A 36 12.61 -25.27 -10.56
CA VAL A 36 11.60 -26.12 -11.19
C VAL A 36 10.89 -26.88 -10.09
N ILE A 37 9.57 -26.70 -10.00
CA ILE A 37 8.74 -27.37 -9.01
C ILE A 37 7.70 -28.25 -9.71
N GLN A 38 7.39 -29.39 -9.10
CA GLN A 38 6.37 -30.33 -9.56
C GLN A 38 5.26 -30.45 -8.52
N PHE A 39 4.02 -30.21 -8.91
CA PHE A 39 2.85 -30.40 -8.05
C PHE A 39 2.38 -31.85 -8.05
N GLU A 40 1.62 -32.24 -7.02
CA GLU A 40 1.04 -33.59 -6.90
C GLU A 40 0.17 -34.00 -8.10
N ASN A 41 -0.42 -33.04 -8.81
CA ASN A 41 -1.18 -33.26 -10.03
C ASN A 41 -0.30 -33.59 -11.26
N GLY A 42 1.03 -33.63 -11.09
CA GLY A 42 2.01 -33.89 -12.14
C GLY A 42 2.47 -32.64 -12.92
N GLU A 43 1.88 -31.47 -12.68
CA GLU A 43 2.21 -30.21 -13.34
C GLU A 43 3.61 -29.74 -12.93
N LYS A 44 4.45 -29.39 -13.91
CA LYS A 44 5.80 -28.86 -13.69
C LYS A 44 5.84 -27.41 -14.10
N ILE A 45 6.33 -26.54 -13.22
CA ILE A 45 6.51 -25.11 -13.52
C ILE A 45 7.93 -24.67 -13.17
N SER A 46 8.47 -23.78 -13.99
CA SER A 46 9.68 -23.01 -13.67
C SER A 46 9.25 -21.69 -13.04
N SER A 47 9.86 -21.32 -11.93
CA SER A 47 9.57 -20.10 -11.20
C SER A 47 10.86 -19.49 -10.66
N ASP A 48 10.83 -18.21 -10.34
CA ASP A 48 11.95 -17.54 -9.68
C ASP A 48 11.98 -17.93 -8.19
N ILE A 49 13.16 -18.25 -7.66
CA ILE A 49 13.38 -18.56 -6.24
C ILE A 49 12.92 -17.41 -5.34
N ALA A 50 13.18 -16.16 -5.74
CA ALA A 50 12.73 -14.98 -5.02
C ALA A 50 11.19 -14.87 -4.99
N MET A 51 10.50 -15.31 -6.06
CA MET A 51 9.04 -15.37 -6.10
C MET A 51 8.51 -16.45 -5.13
N GLN A 52 9.09 -17.65 -5.13
CA GLN A 52 8.66 -18.72 -4.24
C GLN A 52 8.95 -18.41 -2.77
N ARG A 53 10.08 -17.74 -2.46
CA ARG A 53 10.40 -17.27 -1.10
C ARG A 53 9.33 -16.31 -0.58
N ARG A 54 8.95 -15.32 -1.40
CA ARG A 54 7.92 -14.33 -1.03
C ARG A 54 6.54 -14.96 -0.77
N ILE A 55 6.16 -15.97 -1.56
CA ILE A 55 4.90 -16.71 -1.36
C ILE A 55 4.93 -17.45 -0.02
N GLN A 56 6.06 -18.09 0.32
CA GLN A 56 6.21 -18.80 1.58
C GLN A 56 6.26 -17.84 2.78
N ASP A 57 6.99 -16.74 2.69
CA ASP A 57 7.10 -15.73 3.76
C ASP A 57 5.74 -15.12 4.08
N ARG A 58 4.96 -14.77 3.05
CA ARG A 58 3.59 -14.27 3.21
C ARG A 58 2.69 -15.31 3.88
N ARG A 59 2.80 -16.59 3.50
CA ARG A 59 1.99 -17.67 4.08
C ARG A 59 2.34 -17.97 5.53
N GLN A 60 3.61 -18.10 5.85
CA GLN A 60 4.04 -18.32 7.23
C GLN A 60 3.60 -17.15 8.12
N TRP A 61 3.64 -15.93 7.58
CA TRP A 61 3.11 -14.75 8.26
C TRP A 61 1.59 -14.81 8.44
N GLU A 62 0.81 -15.04 7.38
CA GLU A 62 -0.66 -15.18 7.45
C GLU A 62 -1.09 -16.32 8.39
N GLN A 63 -0.37 -17.44 8.38
CA GLN A 63 -0.60 -18.57 9.27
C GLN A 63 -0.26 -18.21 10.72
N SER A 64 0.87 -17.53 10.98
CA SER A 64 1.23 -17.06 12.33
C SER A 64 0.24 -16.04 12.89
N VAL A 65 -0.36 -15.19 12.03
CA VAL A 65 -1.41 -14.24 12.41
C VAL A 65 -2.69 -14.99 12.73
N ARG A 66 -3.12 -15.95 11.89
CA ARG A 66 -4.30 -16.80 12.18
C ARG A 66 -4.12 -17.61 13.45
N GLU A 67 -2.93 -18.15 13.70
CA GLU A 67 -2.61 -18.91 14.91
C GLU A 67 -2.60 -18.00 16.15
N ARG A 68 -2.07 -16.77 16.06
CA ARG A 68 -2.16 -15.77 17.14
C ARG A 68 -3.60 -15.31 17.40
N GLU A 69 -4.39 -15.12 16.37
CA GLU A 69 -5.81 -14.76 16.48
C GLU A 69 -6.65 -15.92 17.04
N ALA A 70 -6.33 -17.17 16.67
CA ALA A 70 -6.98 -18.37 17.18
C ALA A 70 -6.56 -18.71 18.62
N ALA A 71 -5.32 -18.42 19.00
CA ALA A 71 -4.78 -18.62 20.36
C ALA A 71 -5.15 -17.49 21.33
N SER A 72 -5.65 -16.35 20.84
CA SER A 72 -6.11 -15.25 21.68
C SER A 72 -7.43 -15.60 22.37
N PRO A 73 -7.53 -15.58 23.71
CA PRO A 73 -8.78 -15.89 24.40
C PRO A 73 -9.85 -14.87 24.01
N LYS A 74 -10.97 -15.35 23.48
CA LYS A 74 -12.17 -14.55 23.15
C LYS A 74 -12.57 -13.74 24.37
N THR A 75 -12.19 -12.47 24.37
CA THR A 75 -12.41 -11.59 25.51
C THR A 75 -13.90 -11.25 25.54
N LYS A 76 -14.56 -11.57 26.65
CA LYS A 76 -15.97 -11.23 26.89
C LYS A 76 -16.20 -9.72 26.66
N PRO A 77 -17.39 -9.31 26.20
CA PRO A 77 -17.67 -7.91 25.89
C PRO A 77 -17.45 -7.06 27.15
N ARG A 78 -16.38 -6.27 27.14
CA ARG A 78 -16.05 -5.35 28.22
C ARG A 78 -17.15 -4.29 28.25
N ARG A 79 -17.83 -4.13 29.39
CA ARG A 79 -18.80 -3.02 29.63
C ARG A 79 -18.21 -1.73 29.08
N LYS A 80 -19.00 -0.98 28.30
CA LYS A 80 -18.63 0.33 27.75
C LYS A 80 -18.16 1.23 28.91
N ALA A 81 -16.86 1.32 29.10
CA ALA A 81 -16.27 2.38 29.88
C ALA A 81 -16.66 3.68 29.18
N GLU A 82 -17.11 4.66 29.96
CA GLU A 82 -17.37 6.01 29.46
C GLU A 82 -16.17 6.47 28.65
N ARG A 83 -16.42 6.78 27.37
CA ARG A 83 -15.39 7.24 26.45
C ARG A 83 -14.86 8.56 26.99
N LYS A 84 -13.68 8.54 27.61
CA LYS A 84 -12.89 9.76 27.80
C LYS A 84 -12.83 10.47 26.43
N PRO A 85 -13.03 11.79 26.38
CA PRO A 85 -12.90 12.53 25.12
C PRO A 85 -11.53 12.19 24.53
N ALA A 86 -11.51 11.79 23.26
CA ALA A 86 -10.27 11.48 22.56
C ALA A 86 -9.36 12.71 22.67
N LYS A 87 -8.11 12.52 23.11
CA LYS A 87 -7.11 13.60 23.06
C LYS A 87 -7.02 14.05 21.61
N SER A 88 -7.17 15.35 21.37
CA SER A 88 -6.93 15.94 20.06
C SER A 88 -5.52 15.58 19.59
N PHE A 89 -5.38 15.28 18.30
CA PHE A 89 -4.09 15.07 17.70
C PHE A 89 -3.27 16.36 17.82
N SER A 90 -2.04 16.27 18.33
CA SER A 90 -1.16 17.42 18.58
C SER A 90 0.11 17.41 17.72
N GLY A 91 0.22 16.42 16.83
CA GLY A 91 1.34 16.28 15.92
C GLY A 91 2.10 14.97 16.04
N LEU A 92 3.00 14.77 15.07
CA LEU A 92 3.87 13.61 14.98
C LEU A 92 5.05 13.77 15.95
N GLN A 93 5.38 12.70 16.66
CA GLN A 93 6.53 12.65 17.55
C GLN A 93 7.69 11.91 16.88
N SER A 94 8.90 12.07 17.41
CA SER A 94 10.10 11.54 16.76
C SER A 94 10.11 10.01 16.65
N GLU A 95 9.43 9.33 17.58
CA GLU A 95 9.33 7.87 17.72
C GLU A 95 8.38 7.25 16.69
N VAL A 96 7.59 8.09 16.00
CA VAL A 96 6.77 7.67 14.87
C VAL A 96 7.64 7.30 13.67
N PHE A 97 8.83 7.89 13.52
CA PHE A 97 9.64 7.73 12.32
C PHE A 97 10.57 6.51 12.42
N GLN A 98 10.09 5.39 11.90
CA GLN A 98 10.76 4.11 11.86
C GLN A 98 10.22 3.26 10.71
N GLU A 99 11.04 2.34 10.20
CA GLU A 99 10.65 1.49 9.07
C GLU A 99 9.58 0.46 9.46
N LYS A 100 9.67 -0.05 10.70
CA LYS A 100 8.66 -0.94 11.29
C LYS A 100 7.49 -0.15 11.84
N ILE A 101 6.40 -0.84 12.14
CA ILE A 101 5.26 -0.24 12.82
C ILE A 101 5.70 0.38 14.14
N SER A 102 5.38 1.67 14.33
CA SER A 102 5.61 2.30 15.62
C SER A 102 4.62 1.81 16.68
N ASP A 103 5.10 1.65 17.92
CA ASP A 103 4.26 1.35 19.08
C ASP A 103 3.37 2.53 19.52
N THR A 104 3.55 3.71 18.90
CA THR A 104 2.75 4.89 19.20
C THR A 104 1.36 4.81 18.55
N GLN A 105 0.40 5.52 19.12
CA GLN A 105 -1.00 5.50 18.69
C GLN A 105 -1.31 6.50 17.56
N TRP A 106 -0.31 7.07 16.89
CA TRP A 106 -0.51 8.14 15.90
C TRP A 106 -1.48 7.76 14.77
N ARG A 107 -1.45 6.48 14.35
CA ARG A 107 -2.32 5.88 13.31
C ARG A 107 -3.74 5.57 13.78
N SER A 108 -4.02 5.74 15.07
CA SER A 108 -5.31 5.38 15.62
C SER A 108 -6.39 6.37 15.21
N ARG A 109 -7.64 5.91 15.23
CA ARG A 109 -8.82 6.77 15.04
C ARG A 109 -8.96 7.85 16.13
N GLN A 110 -8.27 7.72 17.27
CA GLN A 110 -8.29 8.74 18.32
C GLN A 110 -7.15 9.75 18.17
N GLN A 111 -6.35 9.65 17.11
CA GLN A 111 -5.23 10.53 16.79
C GLN A 111 -5.38 11.01 15.33
N LEU A 112 -4.31 10.99 14.53
CA LEU A 112 -4.31 11.53 13.17
C LEU A 112 -5.43 10.92 12.32
N GLY A 113 -5.68 9.61 12.46
CA GLY A 113 -6.73 8.89 11.73
C GLY A 113 -8.10 9.52 11.85
N GLY A 114 -8.53 9.80 13.07
CA GLY A 114 -9.82 10.45 13.31
C GLY A 114 -9.81 11.91 12.92
N SER A 115 -8.70 12.61 13.20
CA SER A 115 -8.55 14.05 12.92
C SER A 115 -8.73 14.36 11.43
N VAL A 116 -8.06 13.60 10.56
CA VAL A 116 -8.22 13.73 9.11
C VAL A 116 -9.60 13.27 8.67
N ALA A 117 -10.07 12.10 9.13
CA ALA A 117 -11.36 11.55 8.70
C ALA A 117 -12.55 12.47 9.02
N SER A 118 -12.49 13.24 10.11
CA SER A 118 -13.54 14.21 10.46
C SER A 118 -13.62 15.41 9.52
N GLN A 119 -12.55 15.70 8.78
CA GLN A 119 -12.49 16.80 7.83
C GLN A 119 -12.91 16.38 6.41
N LEU A 120 -12.88 15.08 6.11
CA LEU A 120 -13.29 14.52 4.82
C LEU A 120 -14.82 14.37 4.75
N SER A 121 -15.51 15.50 4.59
CA SER A 121 -16.96 15.53 4.41
C SER A 121 -17.30 15.68 2.93
N PHE A 122 -17.63 14.56 2.28
CA PHE A 122 -18.10 14.55 0.89
C PHE A 122 -19.46 13.88 0.80
N ASP A 123 -20.39 14.46 0.03
CA ASP A 123 -21.79 14.00 -0.01
C ASP A 123 -21.94 12.51 -0.40
N ARG A 124 -21.00 12.00 -1.21
CA ARG A 124 -21.03 10.65 -1.76
C ARG A 124 -20.27 9.61 -0.94
N PHE A 125 -19.39 10.02 -0.05
CA PHE A 125 -18.47 9.09 0.65
C PHE A 125 -18.49 9.28 2.16
N LYS A 126 -18.37 8.17 2.87
CA LYS A 126 -18.22 8.12 4.32
C LYS A 126 -16.84 7.60 4.66
N PHE A 127 -15.87 8.51 4.60
CA PHE A 127 -14.48 8.19 4.92
C PHE A 127 -14.31 7.79 6.39
N ASN A 128 -13.44 6.80 6.60
CA ASN A 128 -12.98 6.39 7.92
C ASN A 128 -11.52 5.94 7.79
N SER A 129 -10.85 5.70 8.92
CA SER A 129 -9.42 5.39 8.96
C SER A 129 -9.12 3.99 9.47
N TRP A 130 -8.11 3.34 8.91
CA TRP A 130 -7.58 2.04 9.34
C TRP A 130 -6.07 2.05 9.41
N ALA A 131 -5.50 1.63 10.53
CA ALA A 131 -4.06 1.45 10.66
C ALA A 131 -3.62 0.20 9.88
N ALA A 132 -2.61 0.31 9.04
CA ALA A 132 -2.05 -0.84 8.32
C ALA A 132 -1.41 -1.82 9.33
N SER A 133 -1.61 -3.12 9.12
CA SER A 133 -1.18 -4.17 10.07
C SER A 133 0.31 -4.51 9.97
N THR A 134 0.96 -4.15 8.86
CA THR A 134 2.36 -4.50 8.55
C THR A 134 3.26 -3.29 8.30
N LYS A 135 2.66 -2.13 8.02
CA LYS A 135 3.37 -0.90 7.65
C LYS A 135 3.08 0.17 8.69
N ASN A 136 4.05 1.05 8.91
CA ASN A 136 3.89 2.26 9.73
C ASN A 136 3.08 3.31 8.98
N GLU A 137 1.83 2.95 8.69
CA GLU A 137 0.98 3.56 7.70
C GLU A 137 -0.47 3.49 8.16
N ILE A 138 -1.24 4.49 7.75
CA ILE A 138 -2.67 4.59 7.97
C ILE A 138 -3.36 4.84 6.65
N HIS A 139 -4.53 4.24 6.47
CA HIS A 139 -5.37 4.35 5.29
C HIS A 139 -6.67 5.07 5.60
N TRP A 140 -7.18 5.82 4.62
CA TRP A 140 -8.54 6.36 4.60
C TRP A 140 -9.25 5.95 3.31
N ALA A 141 -10.48 5.46 3.46
CA ALA A 141 -11.32 5.06 2.34
C ALA A 141 -12.80 5.18 2.72
N ASP A 142 -13.67 5.18 1.73
CA ASP A 142 -15.11 5.03 1.95
C ASP A 142 -15.40 3.71 2.71
N THR A 143 -16.25 3.80 3.73
CA THR A 143 -16.53 2.67 4.62
C THR A 143 -17.26 1.52 3.92
N SER A 144 -18.12 1.82 2.95
CA SER A 144 -18.84 0.78 2.22
C SER A 144 -17.91 0.06 1.24
N HIS A 145 -17.06 0.83 0.58
CA HIS A 145 -16.04 0.32 -0.34
C HIS A 145 -14.99 -0.55 0.38
N TRP A 146 -14.42 -0.03 1.47
CA TRP A 146 -13.42 -0.73 2.28
C TRP A 146 -13.90 -2.09 2.82
N LYS A 147 -15.18 -2.18 3.19
CA LYS A 147 -15.76 -3.41 3.76
C LYS A 147 -16.30 -4.37 2.70
N SER A 148 -16.21 -4.00 1.42
CA SER A 148 -16.69 -4.84 0.33
C SER A 148 -15.83 -6.09 0.21
N LYS A 149 -16.42 -7.26 0.44
CA LYS A 149 -15.74 -8.55 0.23
C LYS A 149 -15.44 -8.86 -1.24
N LYS A 150 -15.95 -8.04 -2.16
CA LYS A 150 -15.80 -8.23 -3.61
C LYS A 150 -14.54 -7.53 -4.16
N ILE A 151 -13.89 -6.69 -3.36
CA ILE A 151 -12.83 -5.79 -3.82
C ILE A 151 -11.61 -6.03 -2.94
N PRO A 152 -10.70 -6.93 -3.36
CA PRO A 152 -9.56 -7.31 -2.53
C PRO A 152 -8.53 -6.18 -2.38
N HIS A 153 -8.51 -5.23 -3.33
CA HIS A 153 -7.48 -4.20 -3.47
C HIS A 153 -8.10 -2.81 -3.63
N VAL A 154 -8.70 -2.33 -2.54
CA VAL A 154 -9.45 -1.07 -2.48
C VAL A 154 -8.51 0.13 -2.66
N ALA A 155 -8.84 1.04 -3.56
CA ALA A 155 -8.23 2.36 -3.66
C ALA A 155 -8.49 3.16 -2.38
N LYS A 156 -7.47 3.88 -1.93
CA LYS A 156 -7.46 4.56 -0.63
C LYS A 156 -6.54 5.75 -0.64
N PHE A 157 -6.77 6.65 0.29
CA PHE A 157 -5.76 7.60 0.71
C PHE A 157 -4.89 6.98 1.80
N PHE A 158 -3.67 7.47 1.95
CA PHE A 158 -2.74 6.98 2.96
C PHE A 158 -1.90 8.10 3.56
N ALA A 159 -1.33 7.80 4.73
CA ALA A 159 -0.17 8.51 5.26
C ALA A 159 0.80 7.49 5.88
N ARG A 160 2.09 7.66 5.62
CA ARG A 160 3.16 6.75 6.04
C ARG A 160 4.32 7.53 6.63
N ALA A 161 4.82 7.04 7.76
CA ALA A 161 6.10 7.45 8.31
C ALA A 161 7.14 6.36 8.03
N ASP A 162 8.32 6.76 7.57
CA ASP A 162 9.53 5.93 7.59
C ASP A 162 10.60 6.61 8.46
N GLU A 163 11.85 6.16 8.41
CA GLU A 163 12.92 6.70 9.25
C GLU A 163 13.26 8.18 8.93
N ALA A 164 13.08 8.60 7.69
CA ALA A 164 13.56 9.88 7.18
C ALA A 164 12.43 10.83 6.73
N SER A 165 11.26 10.29 6.43
CA SER A 165 10.20 11.00 5.73
C SER A 165 8.80 10.71 6.27
N PHE A 166 7.91 11.65 6.00
CA PHE A 166 6.48 11.47 6.12
C PHE A 166 5.85 11.71 4.74
N SER A 167 5.04 10.76 4.28
CA SER A 167 4.38 10.83 2.99
C SER A 167 2.88 10.61 3.10
N TRP A 168 2.10 11.29 2.28
CA TRP A 168 0.65 11.10 2.22
C TRP A 168 0.11 11.43 0.84
N GLY A 169 -0.97 10.74 0.46
CA GLY A 169 -1.58 10.90 -0.85
C GLY A 169 -2.51 9.76 -1.21
N PHE A 170 -2.59 9.45 -2.49
CA PHE A 170 -3.42 8.39 -3.05
C PHE A 170 -2.62 7.09 -3.24
N TYR A 171 -3.22 5.96 -2.89
CA TYR A 171 -2.67 4.61 -2.99
C TYR A 171 -3.64 3.70 -3.74
N ILE A 172 -3.13 3.04 -4.78
CA ILE A 172 -3.85 2.01 -5.52
C ILE A 172 -2.92 0.86 -5.88
N GLU A 173 -3.49 -0.34 -5.96
CA GLU A 173 -2.74 -1.58 -6.16
C GLU A 173 -3.12 -2.22 -7.50
N ARG A 174 -2.10 -2.58 -8.30
CA ARG A 174 -2.27 -3.49 -9.44
C ARG A 174 -1.87 -4.90 -8.97
N PRO A 175 -2.81 -5.84 -8.86
CA PRO A 175 -2.45 -7.23 -8.60
C PRO A 175 -1.65 -7.80 -9.77
N ASP A 176 -0.81 -8.80 -9.50
CA ASP A 176 -0.10 -9.51 -10.55
C ASP A 176 -1.07 -10.29 -11.46
N ALA A 177 -0.55 -10.81 -12.58
CA ALA A 177 -1.31 -11.56 -13.57
C ALA A 177 -1.98 -12.84 -13.03
N THR A 178 -1.63 -13.30 -11.83
CA THR A 178 -2.26 -14.47 -11.18
C THR A 178 -3.37 -14.08 -10.19
N GLY A 179 -3.43 -12.81 -9.80
CA GLY A 179 -4.48 -12.27 -8.95
C GLY A 179 -5.81 -12.06 -9.67
N SER A 180 -6.91 -12.05 -8.91
CA SER A 180 -8.18 -11.52 -9.41
C SER A 180 -8.00 -10.04 -9.75
N GLY A 181 -8.32 -9.63 -10.98
CA GLY A 181 -8.20 -8.23 -11.42
C GLY A 181 -8.81 -7.23 -10.42
N SER A 182 -8.17 -6.07 -10.27
CA SER A 182 -8.63 -5.00 -9.37
C SER A 182 -9.57 -4.06 -10.14
N ALA A 183 -10.86 -4.08 -9.80
CA ALA A 183 -11.85 -3.20 -10.45
C ALA A 183 -11.50 -1.71 -10.28
N ASP A 184 -10.97 -1.35 -9.12
CA ASP A 184 -10.43 -0.02 -8.83
C ASP A 184 -9.28 0.35 -9.76
N TRP A 185 -8.31 -0.56 -9.93
CA TRP A 185 -7.17 -0.36 -10.82
C TRP A 185 -7.62 -0.13 -12.26
N GLU A 186 -8.53 -0.96 -12.76
CA GLU A 186 -9.06 -0.83 -14.11
C GLU A 186 -9.83 0.48 -14.32
N ALA A 187 -10.60 0.91 -13.32
CA ALA A 187 -11.31 2.19 -13.37
C ALA A 187 -10.34 3.38 -13.34
N PHE A 188 -9.32 3.33 -12.48
CA PHE A 188 -8.25 4.31 -12.42
C PHE A 188 -7.50 4.42 -13.76
N MET A 189 -7.02 3.30 -14.32
CA MET A 189 -6.29 3.31 -15.60
C MET A 189 -7.18 3.79 -16.76
N ARG A 190 -8.47 3.42 -16.78
CA ARG A 190 -9.42 3.93 -17.78
C ARG A 190 -9.62 5.43 -17.68
N TRP A 191 -9.70 5.97 -16.46
CA TRP A 191 -9.81 7.40 -16.23
C TRP A 191 -8.51 8.13 -16.62
N LEU A 192 -7.35 7.61 -16.21
CA LEU A 192 -6.04 8.22 -16.44
C LEU A 192 -5.67 8.28 -17.93
N ARG A 193 -6.12 7.32 -18.73
CA ARG A 193 -5.86 7.29 -20.19
C ARG A 193 -6.54 8.42 -20.97
N ARG A 194 -7.44 9.19 -20.35
CA ARG A 194 -8.01 10.37 -20.97
C ARG A 194 -7.04 11.55 -20.86
N PRO A 195 -6.65 12.22 -21.97
CA PRO A 195 -5.66 13.29 -21.93
C PRO A 195 -5.98 14.41 -20.93
N GLU A 196 -7.25 14.79 -20.80
CA GLU A 196 -7.71 15.81 -19.86
C GLU A 196 -7.48 15.42 -18.39
N ASN A 197 -7.56 14.13 -18.08
CA ASN A 197 -7.38 13.61 -16.72
C ASN A 197 -5.90 13.44 -16.37
N ASP A 198 -5.07 12.97 -17.33
CA ASP A 198 -3.61 12.95 -17.16
C ASP A 198 -3.07 14.37 -16.97
N GLN A 199 -3.54 15.33 -17.77
CA GLN A 199 -3.19 16.73 -17.63
C GLN A 199 -3.61 17.28 -16.26
N TRP A 200 -4.86 17.07 -15.84
CA TRP A 200 -5.33 17.50 -14.52
C TRP A 200 -4.49 16.91 -13.39
N LEU A 201 -4.13 15.62 -13.48
CA LEU A 201 -3.33 14.96 -12.47
C LEU A 201 -1.90 15.52 -12.45
N ARG A 202 -1.33 15.82 -13.61
CA ARG A 202 0.00 16.42 -13.73
C ARG A 202 0.03 17.81 -13.11
N GLU A 203 -0.94 18.66 -13.44
CA GLU A 203 -1.06 20.02 -12.88
C GLU A 203 -1.29 19.98 -11.36
N SER A 204 -2.13 19.05 -10.89
CA SER A 204 -2.35 18.83 -9.45
C SER A 204 -1.09 18.34 -8.76
N ALA A 205 -0.36 17.41 -9.38
CA ALA A 205 0.91 16.92 -8.86
C ALA A 205 1.97 18.02 -8.80
N GLU A 206 2.04 18.90 -9.81
CA GLU A 206 2.98 20.01 -9.85
C GLU A 206 2.67 21.04 -8.75
N SER A 207 1.40 21.42 -8.62
CA SER A 207 0.93 22.37 -7.59
C SER A 207 1.17 21.87 -6.16
N GLU A 208 1.02 20.57 -5.93
CA GLU A 208 1.08 19.98 -4.60
C GLU A 208 2.45 19.35 -4.26
N GLU A 209 3.38 19.37 -5.22
CA GLU A 209 4.69 18.72 -5.15
C GLU A 209 4.59 17.20 -4.91
N LEU A 210 3.75 16.52 -5.71
CA LEU A 210 3.54 15.08 -5.61
C LEU A 210 4.58 14.31 -6.41
N GLU A 211 4.98 13.18 -5.86
CA GLU A 211 5.81 12.17 -6.50
C GLU A 211 4.96 10.92 -6.78
N VAL A 212 5.23 10.25 -7.89
CA VAL A 212 4.66 8.93 -8.18
C VAL A 212 5.73 7.86 -8.04
N TYR A 213 5.46 6.80 -7.29
CA TYR A 213 6.44 5.74 -7.07
C TYR A 213 5.78 4.40 -6.77
N ASP A 214 6.52 3.32 -7.03
CA ASP A 214 6.18 1.98 -6.57
C ASP A 214 6.80 1.73 -5.19
N THR A 215 5.95 1.54 -4.18
CA THR A 215 6.42 1.29 -2.81
C THR A 215 7.23 0.00 -2.70
N HIS A 216 6.94 -1.01 -3.51
CA HIS A 216 7.64 -2.29 -3.50
C HIS A 216 8.87 -2.33 -4.39
N LYS A 217 9.10 -1.27 -5.19
CA LYS A 217 10.21 -1.19 -6.14
C LYS A 217 10.31 -2.43 -7.06
N SER A 218 9.18 -3.07 -7.32
CA SER A 218 9.07 -4.33 -8.07
C SER A 218 8.81 -4.08 -9.55
N CYS A 219 8.08 -3.00 -9.86
CA CYS A 219 7.87 -2.52 -11.22
C CYS A 219 8.87 -1.43 -11.60
N PHE A 220 9.25 -0.57 -10.64
CA PHE A 220 10.07 0.61 -10.89
C PHE A 220 10.85 1.02 -9.64
N ILE A 221 12.15 1.27 -9.80
CA ILE A 221 13.00 1.87 -8.75
C ILE A 221 13.16 3.34 -9.10
N GLY A 222 12.66 4.24 -8.25
CA GLY A 222 12.79 5.68 -8.44
C GLY A 222 11.53 6.44 -8.08
N VAL A 223 11.42 7.64 -8.63
CA VAL A 223 10.26 8.53 -8.53
C VAL A 223 9.96 9.14 -9.89
N ILE A 224 8.67 9.33 -10.17
CA ILE A 224 8.19 10.11 -11.29
C ILE A 224 7.73 11.45 -10.75
N ARG A 225 8.13 12.54 -11.40
CA ARG A 225 7.71 13.89 -11.04
C ARG A 225 7.02 14.58 -12.21
N PRO A 226 5.99 15.39 -11.95
CA PRO A 226 5.36 16.18 -12.99
C PRO A 226 6.34 17.25 -13.51
N GLN A 227 6.30 17.51 -14.81
CA GLN A 227 6.84 18.72 -15.43
C GLN A 227 5.71 19.43 -16.17
N LYS A 228 6.01 20.61 -16.71
CA LYS A 228 5.04 21.45 -17.42
C LYS A 228 4.30 20.71 -18.55
N THR A 229 4.99 19.81 -19.26
CA THR A 229 4.44 19.14 -20.46
C THR A 229 4.48 17.62 -20.39
N ASP A 230 5.29 17.03 -19.53
CA ASP A 230 5.52 15.59 -19.45
C ASP A 230 5.78 15.14 -18.00
N TRP A 231 6.09 13.86 -17.82
CA TRP A 231 6.44 13.27 -16.55
C TRP A 231 7.93 12.89 -16.56
N ALA A 232 8.71 13.45 -15.64
CA ALA A 232 10.11 13.11 -15.44
C ALA A 232 10.21 11.77 -14.71
N VAL A 233 11.02 10.84 -15.21
CA VAL A 233 11.30 9.57 -14.57
C VAL A 233 12.73 9.59 -14.04
N GLU A 234 12.88 9.58 -12.71
CA GLU A 234 14.17 9.60 -12.01
C GLU A 234 14.34 8.29 -11.26
N GLY A 235 15.26 7.42 -11.69
CA GLY A 235 15.34 6.09 -11.07
C GLY A 235 16.35 5.13 -11.68
N SER A 236 16.62 5.26 -12.97
CA SER A 236 17.80 4.71 -13.61
C SER A 236 18.83 5.83 -13.80
N SER A 237 20.10 5.48 -14.03
CA SER A 237 21.20 6.42 -14.33
C SER A 237 20.95 7.30 -15.59
N VAL A 238 19.79 7.19 -16.23
CA VAL A 238 19.34 7.95 -17.38
C VAL A 238 18.06 8.70 -17.02
N ARG A 239 18.07 10.03 -17.24
CA ARG A 239 16.87 10.86 -17.10
C ARG A 239 15.96 10.58 -18.30
N ASN A 240 14.85 9.90 -18.05
CA ASN A 240 13.83 9.63 -19.07
C ASN A 240 12.62 10.55 -18.81
N SER A 241 11.84 10.82 -19.85
CA SER A 241 10.51 11.41 -19.71
C SER A 241 9.47 10.62 -20.49
N THR A 242 8.22 10.79 -20.11
CA THR A 242 7.05 10.15 -20.72
C THR A 242 5.94 11.18 -20.83
N GLU A 243 5.27 11.22 -21.98
CA GLU A 243 4.23 12.23 -22.25
C GLU A 243 3.02 12.07 -21.30
N THR A 244 2.68 10.84 -20.94
CA THR A 244 1.58 10.53 -20.02
C THR A 244 2.02 9.57 -18.93
N LEU A 245 1.39 9.66 -17.76
CA LEU A 245 1.62 8.74 -16.65
C LEU A 245 1.08 7.34 -16.99
N ALA A 246 -0.04 7.25 -17.69
CA ALA A 246 -0.61 5.98 -18.14
C ALA A 246 0.38 5.20 -19.02
N ALA A 247 1.02 5.85 -20.00
CA ALA A 247 2.03 5.21 -20.85
C ALA A 247 3.24 4.73 -20.04
N CYS A 248 3.63 5.49 -19.00
CA CYS A 248 4.69 5.06 -18.08
C CYS A 248 4.31 3.77 -17.35
N ILE A 249 3.12 3.73 -16.76
CA ILE A 249 2.64 2.59 -15.99
C ILE A 249 2.45 1.36 -16.89
N ASP A 250 1.93 1.56 -18.10
CA ASP A 250 1.73 0.49 -19.10
C ASP A 250 3.08 -0.07 -19.62
N SER A 251 4.18 0.67 -19.49
CA SER A 251 5.53 0.18 -19.82
C SER A 251 6.09 -0.81 -18.78
N TRP A 252 5.52 -0.88 -17.58
CA TRP A 252 6.01 -1.75 -16.51
C TRP A 252 5.46 -3.18 -16.64
N PRO A 253 6.22 -4.21 -16.19
CA PRO A 253 5.79 -5.60 -16.30
C PRO A 253 4.42 -5.84 -15.66
N ALA A 254 3.43 -6.23 -16.46
CA ALA A 254 2.07 -6.55 -15.98
C ALA A 254 2.04 -7.77 -15.05
N THR A 255 3.07 -8.61 -15.09
CA THR A 255 3.25 -9.78 -14.21
C THR A 255 3.72 -9.40 -12.81
N SER A 256 4.13 -8.14 -12.59
CA SER A 256 4.61 -7.67 -11.29
C SER A 256 3.51 -6.94 -10.53
N TRP A 257 3.43 -7.24 -9.24
CA TRP A 257 2.64 -6.46 -8.29
C TRP A 257 3.12 -5.01 -8.27
N LEU A 258 2.17 -4.07 -8.22
CA LEU A 258 2.46 -2.65 -8.13
C LEU A 258 1.67 -2.01 -6.99
N ASP A 259 2.40 -1.41 -6.04
CA ASP A 259 1.83 -0.50 -5.04
C ASP A 259 2.07 0.95 -5.51
N LEU A 260 1.16 1.47 -6.32
CA LEU A 260 1.30 2.82 -6.89
C LEU A 260 0.89 3.86 -5.84
N MET A 261 1.85 4.71 -5.49
CA MET A 261 1.63 5.88 -4.63
C MET A 261 1.72 7.14 -5.47
N ILE A 262 0.76 8.05 -5.30
CA ILE A 262 0.80 9.43 -5.81
C ILE A 262 0.73 10.33 -4.59
N ALA A 263 1.87 10.83 -4.14
CA ALA A 263 1.98 11.34 -2.77
C ALA A 263 2.93 12.52 -2.62
N LYS A 264 2.58 13.39 -1.67
CA LYS A 264 3.52 14.37 -1.14
C LYS A 264 4.45 13.66 -0.17
N ARG A 265 5.71 14.08 -0.13
CA ARG A 265 6.71 13.59 0.81
C ARG A 265 7.49 14.76 1.40
N ILE A 266 7.58 14.81 2.72
CA ILE A 266 8.37 15.82 3.43
C ILE A 266 9.36 15.13 4.37
N SER A 267 10.37 15.89 4.81
CA SER A 267 11.35 15.38 5.78
C SER A 267 10.73 15.14 7.16
N LYS A 268 11.33 14.24 7.94
CA LYS A 268 11.00 14.03 9.36
C LYS A 268 10.97 15.34 10.17
N ALA A 269 11.97 16.21 9.96
CA ALA A 269 12.08 17.48 10.68
C ALA A 269 10.90 18.40 10.36
N GLU A 270 10.53 18.50 9.07
CA GLU A 270 9.38 19.29 8.65
C GLU A 270 8.07 18.72 9.21
N ALA A 271 7.86 17.41 9.10
CA ALA A 271 6.66 16.73 9.59
C ALA A 271 6.44 16.92 11.10
N ILE A 272 7.51 16.89 11.90
CA ILE A 272 7.45 17.20 13.34
C ILE A 272 7.15 18.70 13.55
N GLY A 273 7.79 19.57 12.78
CA GLY A 273 7.60 21.02 12.85
C GLY A 273 6.18 21.50 12.51
N ARG A 274 5.43 20.75 11.69
CA ARG A 274 4.02 21.01 11.39
C ARG A 274 3.07 20.78 12.58
N ALA A 275 3.50 20.04 13.61
CA ALA A 275 2.69 19.71 14.78
C ALA A 275 1.27 19.21 14.38
N GLY A 276 0.21 19.80 14.94
CA GLY A 276 -1.18 19.42 14.64
C GLY A 276 -1.61 19.74 13.21
N ASP A 277 -1.02 20.76 12.59
CA ASP A 277 -1.41 21.29 11.27
C ASP A 277 -1.21 20.27 10.14
N ILE A 278 -0.36 19.25 10.35
CA ILE A 278 -0.20 18.15 9.39
C ILE A 278 -1.52 17.42 9.10
N ALA A 279 -2.46 17.40 10.05
CA ALA A 279 -3.78 16.80 9.82
C ALA A 279 -4.59 17.60 8.78
N ASP A 280 -4.48 18.93 8.82
CA ASP A 280 -5.16 19.84 7.91
C ASP A 280 -4.50 19.80 6.53
N ASP A 281 -3.16 19.77 6.48
CA ASP A 281 -2.39 19.57 5.24
C ASP A 281 -2.79 18.26 4.52
N ILE A 282 -2.96 17.17 5.28
CA ILE A 282 -3.41 15.89 4.75
C ILE A 282 -4.85 16.00 4.21
N ALA A 283 -5.77 16.54 5.00
CA ALA A 283 -7.18 16.64 4.61
C ALA A 283 -7.36 17.54 3.37
N LEU A 284 -6.59 18.62 3.28
CA LEU A 284 -6.56 19.52 2.13
C LEU A 284 -6.10 18.79 0.87
N LEU A 285 -5.00 18.03 0.94
CA LEU A 285 -4.52 17.26 -0.21
C LEU A 285 -5.53 16.20 -0.63
N PHE A 286 -6.13 15.47 0.31
CA PHE A 286 -7.14 14.45 -0.02
C PHE A 286 -8.38 15.05 -0.68
N SER A 287 -8.78 16.25 -0.26
CA SER A 287 -9.87 16.99 -0.90
C SER A 287 -9.54 17.38 -2.34
N ARG A 288 -8.28 17.78 -2.60
CA ARG A 288 -7.79 18.07 -3.96
C ARG A 288 -7.72 16.82 -4.83
N LEU A 289 -7.34 15.68 -4.25
CA LEU A 289 -7.24 14.39 -4.94
C LEU A 289 -8.56 13.60 -4.97
N LEU A 290 -9.67 14.16 -4.49
CA LEU A 290 -10.96 13.47 -4.50
C LEU A 290 -11.42 13.04 -5.91
N PRO A 291 -11.29 13.84 -6.98
CA PRO A 291 -11.69 13.41 -8.32
C PRO A 291 -10.97 12.14 -8.79
N LEU A 292 -9.70 11.97 -8.40
CA LEU A 292 -8.92 10.77 -8.65
C LEU A 292 -9.45 9.57 -7.87
N TYR A 293 -9.77 9.76 -6.58
CA TYR A 293 -10.39 8.72 -5.76
C TYR A 293 -11.74 8.29 -6.33
N GLU A 294 -12.60 9.26 -6.67
CA GLU A 294 -13.91 9.05 -7.29
C GLU A 294 -13.81 8.22 -8.57
N ALA A 295 -12.86 8.56 -9.43
CA ALA A 295 -12.62 7.84 -10.66
C ALA A 295 -12.28 6.36 -10.41
N ALA A 296 -11.39 6.08 -9.45
CA ALA A 296 -11.00 4.71 -9.12
C ALA A 296 -12.18 3.89 -8.57
N VAL A 297 -13.05 4.50 -7.77
CA VAL A 297 -14.18 3.78 -7.15
C VAL A 297 -15.49 3.86 -7.96
N SER A 298 -15.45 4.46 -9.16
CA SER A 298 -16.64 4.80 -9.97
C SER A 298 -17.44 3.60 -10.51
N HIS A 299 -16.86 2.40 -10.52
CA HIS A 299 -17.50 1.16 -10.96
C HIS A 299 -18.57 0.63 -9.97
N LEU A 300 -18.77 1.33 -8.85
CA LEU A 300 -19.77 1.02 -7.82
C LEU A 300 -21.08 1.78 -7.99
N GLY A 301 -21.13 2.71 -8.95
CA GLY A 301 -22.30 3.52 -9.30
C GLY A 301 -23.13 2.93 -10.43
#